data_AF-A0A7J6LIR4-F1
#
_entry.id   AF-A0A7J6LIR4-F1
#
_cell.length_a   1.000
_cell.length_b   1.000
_cell.length_c   1.000
_cell.angle_alpha   90.00
_cell.angle_beta   90.00
_cell.angle_gamma   90.00
#
_symmetry.space_group_name_H-M   'P 1'
#
loop_
_entity.id
_entity.type
_entity.pdbx_description
1 polymer ?
#
loop_
_entity_poly.entity_id
_entity_poly.type
_entity_poly.pdbx_seq_one_letter_code
_entity_poly.pdbx_strand_id
1 'polypeptide(L)'
;MSAEQLPVVEVIPVGPTCDSSPVVKSLGLADAQETITLDTKYYTCKVRVECHRDLSVSAAEAVVLVVDRCGASLLPEDRLEEPSVKLLVTLDAPTTRMEEWCWDRGFELIEFNEEPERVLEALKMHNWSNAKLKIAEHKDEAEPAPRHKKASEVSIDELDDLMSQIKAAHDLAARGACDEERRQRAEQLAMRLMQVMDSDSEDDGKV
;
A
#
# COMPACT_ATOMS: atom_id res chain seq x y z
N MET A 1 -35.99 -9.79 0.53
CA MET A 1 -34.76 -9.24 -0.07
C MET A 1 -33.79 -9.04 1.07
N SER A 2 -32.71 -9.83 1.13
CA SER A 2 -31.69 -9.66 2.18
C SER A 2 -30.90 -8.39 1.86
N ALA A 3 -30.79 -7.48 2.83
CA ALA A 3 -29.90 -6.34 2.71
C ALA A 3 -28.46 -6.87 2.57
N GLU A 4 -27.74 -6.41 1.54
CA GLU A 4 -26.34 -6.74 1.33
C GLU A 4 -25.54 -6.20 2.53
N GLN A 5 -24.89 -7.09 3.29
CA GLN A 5 -24.11 -6.69 4.45
C GLN A 5 -22.83 -6.03 3.96
N LEU A 6 -22.69 -4.73 4.22
CA LEU A 6 -21.50 -3.98 3.83
C LEU A 6 -20.33 -4.30 4.76
N PRO A 7 -19.09 -4.34 4.24
CA PRO A 7 -17.91 -4.44 5.08
C PRO A 7 -17.79 -3.21 5.98
N VAL A 8 -17.24 -3.42 7.17
CA VAL A 8 -17.19 -2.41 8.24
C VAL A 8 -15.76 -1.91 8.43
N VAL A 9 -15.64 -0.59 8.53
CA VAL A 9 -14.46 0.13 9.02
C VAL A 9 -14.76 0.64 10.41
N GLU A 10 -13.99 0.23 11.40
CA GLU A 10 -14.12 0.74 12.75
C GLU A 10 -13.13 1.86 13.01
N VAL A 11 -13.62 2.99 13.49
CA VAL A 11 -12.79 4.10 13.96
C VAL A 11 -12.88 4.15 15.47
N ILE A 12 -11.77 3.89 16.15
CA ILE A 12 -11.73 3.69 17.59
C ILE A 12 -10.75 4.69 18.19
N PRO A 13 -11.20 5.67 18.98
CA PRO A 13 -10.32 6.52 19.75
C PRO A 13 -9.67 5.71 20.86
N VAL A 14 -8.37 5.87 21.03
CA VAL A 14 -7.55 5.19 22.03
C VAL A 14 -7.14 6.22 23.07
N GLY A 15 -7.73 6.08 24.25
CA GLY A 15 -7.50 6.96 25.39
C GLY A 15 -8.73 7.78 25.77
N PRO A 16 -8.83 8.17 27.06
CA PRO A 16 -10.05 8.73 27.63
C PRO A 16 -10.43 10.12 27.09
N THR A 17 -9.49 10.83 26.47
CA THR A 17 -9.67 12.19 25.93
C THR A 17 -9.48 12.25 24.43
N CYS A 18 -9.25 11.12 23.76
CA CYS A 18 -8.97 11.10 22.32
C CYS A 18 -10.23 11.43 21.52
N ASP A 19 -10.15 12.48 20.70
CA ASP A 19 -11.22 12.88 19.77
C ASP A 19 -10.91 12.36 18.36
N SER A 20 -11.72 11.42 17.87
CA SER A 20 -11.60 10.87 16.51
C SER A 20 -12.26 11.75 15.44
N SER A 21 -12.96 12.83 15.84
CA SER A 21 -13.67 13.73 14.91
C SER A 21 -12.83 14.26 13.75
N PRO A 22 -11.53 14.61 13.91
CA PRO A 22 -10.71 15.06 12.79
C PRO A 22 -10.57 13.98 11.70
N VAL A 23 -10.34 12.73 12.11
CA VAL A 23 -10.20 11.58 11.21
C VAL A 23 -11.53 11.24 10.54
N VAL A 24 -12.63 11.27 11.30
CA VAL A 24 -13.98 11.04 10.76
C VAL A 24 -14.33 12.09 9.70
N LYS A 25 -14.00 13.36 9.95
CA LYS A 25 -14.20 14.45 8.99
C LYS A 25 -13.33 14.31 7.74
N SER A 26 -12.09 13.82 7.83
CA SER A 26 -11.25 13.62 6.65
C SER A 26 -11.78 12.52 5.73
N LEU A 27 -12.52 11.55 6.29
CA LEU A 27 -13.27 10.55 5.52
C LEU A 27 -14.54 11.12 4.87
N GLY A 28 -14.87 12.40 5.10
CA GLY A 28 -16.05 13.07 4.55
C GLY A 28 -17.34 12.75 5.28
N LEU A 29 -17.26 12.31 6.54
CA LEU A 29 -18.40 11.88 7.33
C LEU A 29 -18.95 12.99 8.22
N ALA A 30 -20.27 13.07 8.32
CA ALA A 30 -20.96 13.99 9.23
C ALA A 30 -21.36 13.32 10.55
N ASP A 31 -21.65 12.02 10.51
CA ASP A 31 -22.16 11.24 11.63
C ASP A 31 -21.20 10.11 12.05
N ALA A 32 -21.38 9.63 13.28
CA ALA A 32 -20.59 8.54 13.87
C ALA A 32 -20.79 7.18 13.17
N GLN A 33 -21.87 7.02 12.41
CA GLN A 33 -22.11 5.82 11.63
C GLN A 33 -22.68 6.19 10.27
N GLU A 34 -21.91 5.97 9.22
CA GLU A 34 -22.26 6.41 7.87
C GLU A 34 -21.61 5.49 6.82
N THR A 35 -22.16 5.48 5.61
CA THR A 35 -21.62 4.67 4.51
C THR A 35 -20.82 5.56 3.57
N ILE A 36 -19.54 5.23 3.37
CA ILE A 36 -18.71 5.89 2.36
C ILE A 36 -18.62 5.05 1.10
N THR A 37 -18.43 5.73 -0.03
CA THR A 37 -18.11 5.09 -1.30
C THR A 37 -16.63 5.26 -1.57
N LEU A 38 -15.88 4.16 -1.57
CA LEU A 38 -14.49 4.16 -1.98
C LEU A 38 -14.44 4.01 -3.50
N ASP A 39 -14.14 5.12 -4.17
CA ASP A 39 -14.03 5.17 -5.61
C ASP A 39 -12.57 5.33 -6.04
N THR A 40 -12.09 4.37 -6.83
CA THR A 40 -10.74 4.36 -7.40
C THR A 40 -10.83 4.24 -8.92
N LYS A 41 -9.68 4.30 -9.60
CA LYS A 41 -9.61 4.02 -11.04
C LYS A 41 -9.99 2.56 -11.36
N TYR A 42 -9.79 1.64 -10.42
CA TYR A 42 -9.87 0.20 -10.65
C TYR A 42 -11.17 -0.43 -10.14
N TYR A 43 -11.76 0.15 -9.09
CA TYR A 43 -12.97 -0.38 -8.48
C TYR A 43 -13.80 0.70 -7.81
N THR A 44 -15.05 0.36 -7.53
CA THR A 44 -15.92 1.10 -6.60
C THR A 44 -16.42 0.13 -5.55
N CYS A 45 -16.33 0.49 -4.26
CA CYS A 45 -16.96 -0.28 -3.19
C CYS A 45 -17.68 0.67 -2.21
N LYS A 46 -18.57 0.10 -1.39
CA LYS A 46 -19.23 0.82 -0.31
C LYS A 46 -18.87 0.18 1.01
N VAL A 47 -18.42 0.96 1.97
CA VAL A 47 -18.06 0.47 3.30
C VAL A 47 -18.85 1.25 4.34
N ARG A 48 -19.23 0.58 5.41
CA ARG A 48 -19.88 1.22 6.56
C ARG A 48 -18.80 1.62 7.55
N VAL A 49 -18.75 2.89 7.91
CA VAL A 49 -17.84 3.39 8.95
C VAL A 49 -18.61 3.43 10.26
N GLU A 50 -18.03 2.86 11.31
CA GLU A 50 -18.59 2.84 12.66
C GLU A 50 -17.58 3.45 13.62
N CYS A 51 -17.98 4.54 14.27
CA CYS A 51 -17.18 5.20 15.29
C CYS A 51 -17.57 4.63 16.65
N HIS A 52 -16.65 3.93 17.29
CA HIS A 52 -16.84 3.38 18.63
C HIS A 52 -16.21 4.30 19.67
N ARG A 53 -16.62 4.14 20.93
CA ARG A 53 -15.96 4.84 22.06
C ARG A 53 -14.91 3.98 22.75
N ASP A 54 -15.03 2.67 22.61
CA ASP A 54 -14.18 1.67 23.25
C ASP A 54 -13.78 0.63 22.20
N LEU A 55 -12.70 -0.12 22.47
CA LEU A 55 -12.35 -1.27 21.63
C LEU A 55 -13.50 -2.28 21.62
N SER A 56 -14.02 -2.55 20.42
CA SER A 56 -15.06 -3.53 20.17
C SER A 56 -14.42 -4.76 19.51
N VAL A 57 -14.74 -5.96 19.99
CA VAL A 57 -14.31 -7.23 19.35
C VAL A 57 -15.34 -7.57 18.27
N SER A 58 -15.36 -6.75 17.23
CA SER A 58 -16.25 -6.87 16.09
C SER A 58 -15.48 -7.42 14.90
N ALA A 59 -16.17 -8.17 14.03
CA ALA A 59 -15.61 -8.73 12.80
C ALA A 59 -15.47 -7.65 11.71
N ALA A 60 -14.77 -6.56 12.02
CA ALA A 60 -14.50 -5.48 11.10
C ALA A 60 -13.42 -5.88 10.10
N GLU A 61 -13.61 -5.51 8.83
CA GLU A 61 -12.62 -5.77 7.78
C GLU A 61 -11.46 -4.76 7.86
N ALA A 62 -11.70 -3.60 8.47
CA ALA A 62 -10.69 -2.57 8.73
C ALA A 62 -10.85 -1.97 10.12
N VAL A 63 -9.73 -1.67 10.77
CA VAL A 63 -9.68 -0.94 12.04
C VAL A 63 -8.74 0.25 11.91
N VAL A 64 -9.22 1.40 12.36
CA VAL A 64 -8.51 2.67 12.46
C VAL A 64 -8.47 3.08 13.93
N LEU A 65 -7.32 2.88 14.56
CA LEU A 65 -7.07 3.32 15.93
C LEU A 65 -6.59 4.77 15.89
N VAL A 66 -7.34 5.67 16.53
CA VAL A 66 -6.96 7.08 16.63
C VAL A 66 -6.33 7.33 17.99
N VAL A 67 -5.15 7.93 18.05
CA VAL A 67 -4.43 8.17 19.30
C VAL A 67 -4.05 9.65 19.42
N ASP A 68 -4.38 10.24 20.55
CA ASP A 68 -3.91 11.58 20.94
C ASP A 68 -2.62 11.46 21.77
N ARG A 69 -1.77 12.50 21.82
CA ARG A 69 -0.52 12.49 22.60
C ARG A 69 -0.79 12.11 24.05
N CYS A 70 -0.47 10.89 24.43
CA CYS A 70 0.07 10.53 25.74
C CYS A 70 0.41 9.03 25.80
N GLY A 71 1.70 8.74 25.93
CA GLY A 71 2.27 7.50 26.49
C GLY A 71 1.57 6.19 26.14
N ALA A 72 2.19 5.41 25.24
CA ALA A 72 2.70 4.06 25.52
C ALA A 72 1.81 3.03 26.26
N SER A 73 1.27 3.38 27.44
CA SER A 73 0.41 2.57 28.30
C SER A 73 -1.06 2.47 27.87
N LEU A 74 -1.47 3.09 26.75
CA LEU A 74 -2.86 3.09 26.29
C LEU A 74 -3.11 2.28 25.01
N LEU A 75 -2.06 1.81 24.33
CA LEU A 75 -2.26 0.99 23.13
C LEU A 75 -2.84 -0.37 23.52
N PRO A 76 -3.86 -0.87 22.81
CA PRO A 76 -4.47 -2.15 23.13
C PRO A 76 -3.44 -3.28 23.08
N GLU A 77 -3.41 -4.11 24.12
CA GLU A 77 -2.56 -5.30 24.16
C GLU A 77 -3.19 -6.46 23.37
N ASP A 78 -4.52 -6.46 23.27
CA ASP A 78 -5.28 -7.46 22.54
C ASP A 78 -4.90 -7.48 21.06
N ARG A 79 -4.79 -8.69 20.54
CA ARG A 79 -4.45 -8.92 19.15
C ARG A 79 -5.66 -8.63 18.27
N LEU A 80 -5.67 -7.46 17.65
CA LEU A 80 -6.50 -7.15 16.49
C LEU A 80 -5.92 -7.87 15.26
N GLU A 81 -5.89 -9.20 15.29
CA GLU A 81 -5.24 -10.01 14.26
C GLU A 81 -6.08 -10.18 13.00
N GLU A 82 -7.41 -10.15 13.15
CA GLU A 82 -8.39 -10.47 12.10
C GLU A 82 -8.63 -9.39 11.02
N PRO A 83 -8.50 -8.07 11.28
CA PRO A 83 -8.78 -7.07 10.25
C PRO A 83 -7.78 -7.12 9.10
N SER A 84 -8.28 -6.97 7.87
CA SER A 84 -7.45 -6.89 6.66
C SER A 84 -6.69 -5.56 6.57
N VAL A 85 -7.26 -4.49 7.12
CA VAL A 85 -6.61 -3.16 7.18
C VAL A 85 -6.46 -2.74 8.63
N LYS A 86 -5.27 -2.30 9.01
CA LYS A 86 -4.91 -1.91 10.38
C LYS A 86 -4.15 -0.61 10.35
N LEU A 87 -4.80 0.48 10.77
CA LEU A 87 -4.20 1.81 10.79
C LEU A 87 -4.08 2.31 12.23
N LEU A 88 -2.92 2.83 12.60
CA LEU A 88 -2.72 3.63 13.80
C LEU A 88 -2.54 5.08 13.37
N VAL A 89 -3.55 5.89 13.61
CA VAL A 89 -3.56 7.31 13.27
C VAL A 89 -3.23 8.11 14.51
N THR A 90 -2.14 8.86 14.47
CA THR A 90 -1.76 9.76 15.57
C THR A 90 -2.02 11.21 15.20
N LEU A 91 -2.61 11.96 16.13
CA LEU A 91 -2.90 13.39 15.97
C LEU A 91 -1.70 14.29 16.29
N ASP A 92 -0.52 13.71 16.46
CA ASP A 92 0.72 14.35 16.87
C ASP A 92 1.92 13.53 16.38
N ALA A 93 3.13 14.08 16.51
CA ALA A 93 4.35 13.36 16.16
C ALA A 93 4.42 11.98 16.84
N PRO A 94 4.64 10.90 16.07
CA PRO A 94 4.73 9.55 16.60
C PRO A 94 5.94 9.37 17.52
N THR A 95 5.85 8.39 18.42
CA THR A 95 6.98 7.99 19.27
C THR A 95 7.57 6.69 18.77
N THR A 96 8.86 6.45 19.03
CA THR A 96 9.55 5.19 18.66
C THR A 96 8.81 3.94 19.17
N ARG A 97 8.20 4.02 20.36
CA ARG A 97 7.41 2.90 20.91
C ARG A 97 6.13 2.64 20.09
N MET A 98 5.51 3.67 19.52
CA MET A 98 4.33 3.50 18.65
C MET A 98 4.75 2.84 17.33
N GLU A 99 5.88 3.27 16.77
CA GLU A 99 6.46 2.65 15.56
C GLU A 99 6.76 1.16 15.79
N GLU A 100 7.44 0.83 16.89
CA GLU A 100 7.72 -0.56 17.28
C GLU A 100 6.43 -1.37 17.48
N TRP A 101 5.45 -0.81 18.19
CA TRP A 101 4.16 -1.47 18.43
C TRP A 101 3.41 -1.75 17.12
N CYS A 102 3.43 -0.79 16.18
CA CYS A 102 2.81 -0.92 14.87
C CYS A 102 3.49 -2.00 14.05
N TRP A 103 4.83 -1.99 14.01
CA TRP A 103 5.63 -2.98 13.31
C TRP A 103 5.33 -4.41 13.79
N ASP A 104 5.32 -4.62 15.11
CA ASP A 104 5.08 -5.93 15.72
C ASP A 104 3.68 -6.49 15.41
N ARG A 105 2.70 -5.62 15.11
CA ARG A 105 1.29 -5.99 14.92
C ARG A 105 0.79 -5.81 13.49
N GLY A 106 1.65 -5.34 12.58
CA GLY A 106 1.30 -5.06 11.19
C GLY A 106 0.32 -3.90 11.02
N PHE A 107 0.40 -2.88 11.89
CA PHE A 107 -0.33 -1.63 11.70
C PHE A 107 0.50 -0.67 10.83
N GLU A 108 -0.18 0.03 9.92
CA GLU A 108 0.37 1.20 9.27
C GLU A 108 0.22 2.41 10.20
N LEU A 109 1.32 3.10 10.48
CA LEU A 109 1.35 4.31 11.29
C LEU A 109 1.15 5.54 10.39
N ILE A 110 0.20 6.40 10.75
CA ILE A 110 -0.12 7.63 10.01
C ILE A 110 -0.05 8.83 10.95
N GLU A 111 0.79 9.80 10.62
CA GLU A 111 0.79 11.11 11.29
C GLU A 111 -0.25 12.02 10.63
N PHE A 112 -1.40 12.18 11.29
CA PHE A 112 -2.57 12.82 10.71
C PHE A 112 -2.38 14.30 10.37
N ASN A 113 -1.55 15.00 11.14
CA ASN A 113 -1.28 16.43 10.89
C ASN A 113 -0.39 16.66 9.67
N GLU A 114 0.40 15.67 9.27
CA GLU A 114 1.24 15.74 8.08
C GLU A 114 0.48 15.24 6.84
N GLU A 115 -0.24 14.12 6.94
CA GLU A 115 -0.88 13.45 5.80
C GLU A 115 -2.33 13.00 6.12
N PRO A 116 -3.30 13.92 6.31
CA PRO A 116 -4.67 13.56 6.68
C PRO A 116 -5.41 12.73 5.61
N GLU A 117 -5.05 12.88 4.35
CA GLU A 117 -5.56 12.10 3.21
C GLU A 117 -5.13 10.64 3.24
N ARG A 118 -4.01 10.33 3.92
CA ARG A 118 -3.41 9.00 3.92
C ARG A 118 -4.34 7.93 4.46
N VAL A 119 -5.20 8.29 5.42
CA VAL A 119 -6.23 7.40 5.98
C VAL A 119 -7.18 6.91 4.89
N LEU A 120 -7.69 7.82 4.06
CA LEU A 120 -8.61 7.46 2.98
C LEU A 120 -7.89 6.68 1.86
N GLU A 121 -6.64 7.04 1.57
CA GLU A 121 -5.83 6.32 0.59
C GLU A 121 -5.56 4.88 1.01
N ALA A 122 -5.18 4.66 2.26
CA ALA A 122 -4.96 3.32 2.82
C ALA A 122 -6.22 2.46 2.68
N LEU A 123 -7.40 3.01 2.98
CA LEU A 123 -8.67 2.31 2.76
C LEU A 123 -8.93 2.02 1.26
N LYS A 124 -8.51 2.91 0.34
CA LYS A 124 -8.65 2.72 -1.11
C LYS A 124 -7.64 1.74 -1.73
N MET A 125 -6.55 1.43 -1.05
CA MET A 125 -5.58 0.44 -1.53
C MET A 125 -5.98 -0.99 -1.17
N HIS A 126 -6.90 -1.16 -0.23
CA HIS A 126 -7.38 -2.48 0.19
C HIS A 126 -8.35 -3.09 -0.83
N ASN A 127 -8.29 -4.41 -0.96
CA ASN A 127 -9.19 -5.18 -1.81
C ASN A 127 -10.42 -5.63 -1.02
N TRP A 128 -11.47 -4.81 -1.07
CA TRP A 128 -12.71 -5.04 -0.33
C TRP A 128 -13.52 -6.20 -0.88
N SER A 129 -14.10 -6.98 0.04
CA SER A 129 -14.94 -8.14 -0.26
C SER A 129 -16.14 -7.85 -1.18
N ASN A 130 -16.65 -6.61 -1.18
CA ASN A 130 -17.75 -6.16 -2.04
C ASN A 130 -17.32 -5.21 -3.19
N ALA A 131 -16.02 -5.19 -3.53
CA ALA A 131 -15.51 -4.32 -4.58
C ALA A 131 -16.10 -4.69 -5.96
N LYS A 132 -16.65 -3.68 -6.66
CA LYS A 132 -17.08 -3.81 -8.05
C LYS A 132 -15.98 -3.27 -8.94
N LEU A 133 -15.29 -4.17 -9.65
CA LEU A 133 -14.20 -3.80 -10.56
C LEU A 133 -14.74 -2.97 -11.73
N LYS A 134 -14.09 -1.84 -12.00
CA LYS A 134 -14.28 -1.03 -13.19
C LYS A 134 -13.47 -1.65 -14.32
N ILE A 135 -13.83 -2.86 -14.74
CA ILE A 135 -13.27 -3.43 -15.95
C ILE A 135 -13.76 -2.52 -17.08
N ALA A 136 -12.84 -1.87 -17.78
CA ALA A 136 -13.18 -1.04 -18.92
C ALA A 136 -13.93 -1.93 -19.93
N GLU A 137 -15.25 -1.75 -20.04
CA GLU A 137 -16.01 -2.17 -21.21
C GLU A 137 -15.56 -1.31 -22.39
N HIS A 138 -14.32 -1.49 -22.86
CA HIS A 138 -13.96 -1.13 -24.22
C HIS A 138 -14.64 -2.13 -25.14
N LYS A 139 -15.90 -1.83 -25.45
CA LYS A 139 -16.56 -2.32 -26.66
C LYS A 139 -15.67 -2.02 -27.86
N ASP A 140 -15.61 -3.01 -28.74
CA ASP A 140 -15.15 -2.94 -30.12
C ASP A 140 -15.63 -1.66 -30.82
N GLU A 141 -14.77 -0.65 -30.91
CA GLU A 141 -14.77 0.26 -32.04
C GLU A 141 -13.34 0.31 -32.60
N ALA A 142 -13.17 -0.44 -33.68
CA ALA A 142 -11.98 -0.44 -34.48
C ALA A 142 -11.84 0.90 -35.20
N GLU A 143 -11.04 1.80 -34.65
CA GLU A 143 -10.28 2.77 -35.45
C GLU A 143 -8.79 2.38 -35.41
N PRO A 144 -8.10 2.33 -36.57
CA PRO A 144 -6.72 1.86 -36.62
C PRO A 144 -5.80 2.94 -36.03
N ALA A 145 -5.43 2.77 -34.76
CA ALA A 145 -4.38 3.54 -34.14
C ALA A 145 -3.05 3.35 -34.91
N PRO A 146 -2.24 4.40 -35.06
CA PRO A 146 -1.07 4.42 -35.92
C PRO A 146 -0.04 3.41 -35.43
N ARG A 147 0.67 2.79 -36.37
CA ARG A 147 1.75 1.81 -36.16
C ARG A 147 2.83 2.39 -35.24
N HIS A 148 2.69 2.23 -33.93
CA HIS A 148 3.78 2.40 -32.99
C HIS A 148 4.50 1.08 -32.81
N LYS A 149 5.82 1.18 -33.00
CA LYS A 149 6.80 0.11 -32.97
C LYS A 149 6.66 -0.69 -31.67
N LYS A 150 6.66 -2.02 -31.81
CA LYS A 150 6.79 -2.97 -30.71
C LYS A 150 7.97 -2.55 -29.84
N ALA A 151 7.70 -2.07 -28.63
CA ALA A 151 8.69 -2.12 -27.56
C ALA A 151 9.08 -3.59 -27.42
N SER A 152 10.38 -3.86 -27.50
CA SER A 152 10.95 -5.18 -27.37
C SER A 152 10.54 -5.74 -26.00
N GLU A 153 9.61 -6.69 -25.99
CA GLU A 153 9.33 -7.52 -24.82
C GLU A 153 10.65 -8.17 -24.41
N VAL A 154 11.25 -7.71 -23.30
CA VAL A 154 12.31 -8.46 -22.64
C VAL A 154 11.67 -9.80 -22.26
N SER A 155 12.14 -10.85 -22.91
CA SER A 155 11.55 -12.18 -22.75
C SER A 155 11.76 -12.65 -21.32
N ILE A 156 10.78 -13.36 -20.75
CA ILE A 156 10.86 -13.93 -19.40
C ILE A 156 12.13 -14.78 -19.23
N ASP A 157 12.58 -15.40 -20.33
CA ASP A 157 13.81 -16.19 -20.40
C ASP A 157 15.07 -15.33 -20.17
N GLU A 158 15.12 -14.09 -20.67
CA GLU A 158 16.24 -13.17 -20.43
C GLU A 158 16.30 -12.67 -18.99
N LEU A 159 15.14 -12.53 -18.33
CA LEU A 159 15.04 -12.14 -16.93
C LEU A 159 15.50 -13.27 -15.99
N ASP A 160 15.14 -14.52 -16.30
CA ASP A 160 15.57 -15.70 -15.56
C ASP A 160 17.09 -15.97 -15.70
N ASP A 161 17.65 -15.68 -16.87
CA ASP A 161 19.10 -15.76 -17.09
C ASP A 161 19.86 -14.69 -16.29
N LEU A 162 19.30 -13.50 -16.17
CA LEU A 162 19.85 -12.40 -15.36
C LEU A 162 19.81 -12.73 -13.87
N MET A 163 18.68 -13.25 -13.38
CA MET A 163 18.53 -13.71 -12.00
C MET A 163 19.48 -14.86 -11.66
N SER A 164 19.67 -15.80 -12.59
CA SER A 164 20.63 -16.90 -12.43
C SER A 164 22.07 -16.41 -12.34
N GLN A 165 22.44 -15.39 -13.13
CA GLN A 165 23.77 -14.78 -13.09
C GLN A 165 24.02 -13.99 -11.80
N ILE A 166 23.01 -13.26 -11.29
CA ILE A 166 23.09 -12.53 -10.02
C ILE A 166 23.29 -13.51 -8.85
N LYS A 167 22.55 -14.62 -8.84
CA LYS A 167 22.70 -15.67 -7.83
C LYS A 167 24.09 -16.32 -7.87
N ALA A 168 24.60 -16.60 -9.07
CA ALA A 168 25.95 -17.14 -9.24
C ALA A 168 27.05 -16.16 -8.77
N ALA A 169 26.86 -14.85 -8.96
CA ALA A 169 27.79 -13.83 -8.46
C ALA A 169 27.76 -13.73 -6.92
N HIS A 170 26.57 -13.81 -6.31
CA HIS A 170 26.40 -13.82 -4.86
C HIS A 170 27.03 -15.06 -4.21
N ASP A 171 26.82 -16.25 -4.80
CA ASP A 171 27.36 -17.50 -4.29
C ASP A 171 28.90 -17.57 -4.38
N LEU A 172 29.50 -16.89 -5.36
CA LEU A 172 30.96 -16.76 -5.47
C LEU A 172 31.55 -15.75 -4.47
N ALA A 173 30.83 -14.67 -4.17
CA ALA A 173 31.20 -13.74 -3.11
C ALA A 173 31.13 -14.42 -1.73
N ALA A 174 30.13 -15.26 -1.49
CA ALA A 174 29.99 -16.05 -0.27
C ALA A 174 31.08 -17.14 -0.12
N ARG A 175 31.69 -17.59 -1.23
CA ARG A 175 32.78 -18.59 -1.25
C ARG A 175 34.18 -17.99 -1.14
N GLY A 176 34.32 -16.68 -0.95
CA GLY A 176 35.62 -16.04 -0.74
C GLY A 176 36.50 -15.96 -2.00
N ALA A 177 35.89 -15.79 -3.18
CA ALA A 177 36.64 -15.56 -4.43
C ALA A 177 37.56 -14.32 -4.31
N CYS A 178 38.69 -14.31 -5.02
CA CYS A 178 39.65 -13.20 -5.01
C CYS A 178 38.96 -11.89 -5.45
N ASP A 179 39.30 -10.77 -4.81
CA ASP A 179 38.64 -9.47 -5.03
C ASP A 179 38.64 -9.03 -6.51
N GLU A 180 39.66 -9.44 -7.27
CA GLU A 180 39.79 -9.13 -8.70
C GLU A 180 38.71 -9.82 -9.56
N GLU A 181 38.35 -11.07 -9.27
CA GLU A 181 37.30 -11.79 -10.01
C GLU A 181 35.90 -11.25 -9.67
N ARG A 182 35.70 -10.81 -8.41
CA ARG A 182 34.46 -10.15 -7.99
C ARG A 182 34.29 -8.80 -8.69
N ARG A 183 35.37 -8.03 -8.82
CA ARG A 183 35.37 -6.74 -9.50
C ARG A 183 35.10 -6.88 -10.99
N GLN A 184 35.80 -7.76 -11.69
CA GLN A 184 35.59 -7.96 -13.14
C GLN A 184 34.16 -8.39 -13.47
N ARG A 185 33.52 -9.21 -12.62
CA ARG A 185 32.12 -9.60 -12.82
C ARG A 185 31.13 -8.48 -12.50
N ALA A 186 31.39 -7.69 -11.46
CA ALA A 186 30.57 -6.52 -11.17
C ALA A 186 30.62 -5.51 -12.31
N GLU A 187 31.79 -5.30 -12.92
CA GLU A 187 31.97 -4.43 -14.08
C GLU A 187 31.24 -4.98 -15.33
N GLN A 188 31.26 -6.30 -15.56
CA GLN A 188 30.48 -6.93 -16.65
C GLN A 188 28.97 -6.80 -16.46
N LEU A 189 28.47 -6.96 -15.24
CA LEU A 189 27.06 -6.77 -14.89
C LEU A 189 26.64 -5.31 -15.05
N ALA A 190 27.47 -4.36 -14.60
CA ALA A 190 27.21 -2.93 -14.74
C ALA A 190 27.16 -2.48 -16.20
N MET A 191 28.07 -2.97 -17.06
CA MET A 191 28.04 -2.65 -18.49
C MET A 191 26.78 -3.20 -19.18
N ARG A 192 26.33 -4.41 -18.81
CA ARG A 192 25.10 -4.99 -19.37
C ARG A 192 23.86 -4.23 -18.94
N LEU A 193 23.79 -3.82 -17.68
CA LEU A 193 22.74 -2.94 -17.17
C LEU A 193 22.72 -1.61 -17.92
N MET A 194 23.87 -0.99 -18.15
CA MET A 194 23.96 0.23 -18.96
C MET A 194 23.49 0.00 -20.40
N GLN A 195 23.82 -1.10 -21.07
CA GLN A 195 23.32 -1.40 -22.41
C GLN A 195 21.79 -1.58 -22.48
N VAL A 196 21.21 -2.18 -21.44
CA VAL A 196 19.74 -2.32 -21.32
C VAL A 196 19.08 -0.97 -21.07
N MET A 197 19.73 -0.07 -20.33
CA MET A 197 19.20 1.26 -19.99
C MET A 197 19.43 2.33 -21.08
N ASP A 198 20.51 2.27 -21.84
CA ASP A 198 20.81 3.21 -22.94
C ASP A 198 20.03 2.90 -24.23
N SER A 199 19.27 1.79 -24.25
CA SER A 199 18.36 1.46 -25.36
C SER A 199 17.08 2.32 -25.37
N ASP A 200 16.90 3.20 -24.38
CA ASP A 200 15.81 4.19 -24.29
C ASP A 200 16.26 5.63 -24.62
N SER A 201 17.50 5.84 -25.08
CA SER A 201 18.07 7.15 -25.43
C SER A 201 18.44 7.27 -26.92
N GLU A 202 17.48 7.05 -27.82
CA GLU A 202 17.54 7.61 -29.18
C GLU A 202 16.21 8.33 -29.49
N ASP A 203 16.09 9.59 -29.03
CA ASP A 203 15.11 10.54 -29.55
C ASP A 203 15.80 11.63 -30.38
N ASP A 204 15.17 11.89 -31.51
CA ASP A 204 15.20 13.07 -32.36
C ASP A 204 16.51 13.63 -32.91
N GLY A 205 16.71 13.37 -34.20
CA GLY A 205 17.74 14.03 -35.00
C GLY A 205 17.55 13.94 -36.51
N LYS A 206 16.33 14.08 -37.04
CA LYS A 206 16.11 14.43 -38.47
C LYS A 206 14.89 15.33 -38.68
N VAL A 207 15.14 16.63 -38.77
CA VAL A 207 14.45 17.53 -39.72
C VAL A 207 15.45 17.84 -40.83
#